data_AF-A0A957L4A1-F1
#
_entry.id   AF-A0A957L4A1-F1
#
_cell.length_a   1.000
_cell.length_b   1.000
_cell.length_c   1.000
_cell.angle_alpha   90.00
_cell.angle_beta   90.00
_cell.angle_gamma   90.00
#
_symmetry.space_group_name_H-M   'P 1'
#
loop_
_entity.id
_entity.type
_entity.pdbx_description
1 polymer ?
#
loop_
_entity_poly.entity_id
_entity_poly.type
_entity_poly.pdbx_seq_one_letter_code
_entity_poly.pdbx_strand_id
1 'polypeptide(L)' 'AGFAAPSYVTLVGESSYDHRNIQGLNGVDGNLMPTYLKSGVDSLIGETAADNEYANFDSDLLPEMHIGRLPA' A
#
# COMPACT_ATOMS: atom_id res chain seq x y z
N ALA A 1 19.50 7.55 23.83
CA ALA A 1 18.71 8.55 23.08
C ALA A 1 17.91 7.79 22.05
N GLY A 2 16.58 7.81 22.14
CA GLY A 2 15.73 7.14 21.14
C GLY A 2 15.81 7.89 19.81
N PHE A 3 15.89 7.17 18.71
CA PHE A 3 15.79 7.78 17.38
C PHE A 3 14.42 8.47 17.25
N ALA A 4 14.38 9.61 16.55
CA ALA A 4 13.11 10.24 16.18
C ALA A 4 12.33 9.31 15.25
N ALA A 5 11.01 9.20 15.45
CA ALA A 5 10.16 8.42 14.56
C ALA A 5 10.16 9.05 13.15
N PRO A 6 10.14 8.25 12.08
CA PRO A 6 9.95 8.77 10.72
C PRO A 6 8.64 9.54 10.59
N SER A 7 8.62 10.58 9.75
CA SER A 7 7.40 11.40 9.51
C SER A 7 6.77 11.15 8.14
N TYR A 8 7.47 10.47 7.23
CA TYR A 8 7.06 10.29 5.85
C TYR A 8 7.23 8.85 5.39
N VAL A 9 6.25 8.36 4.64
CA VAL A 9 6.28 7.11 3.87
C VAL A 9 6.07 7.45 2.40
N THR A 10 7.01 7.06 1.55
CA THR A 10 6.88 7.21 0.10
C THR A 10 6.87 5.83 -0.54
N LEU A 11 5.73 5.48 -1.14
CA LEU A 11 5.57 4.27 -1.92
C LEU A 11 6.03 4.56 -3.35
N VAL A 12 6.84 3.68 -3.93
CA VAL A 12 7.38 3.85 -5.29
C VAL A 12 6.96 2.64 -6.13
N GLY A 13 6.32 2.92 -7.26
CA GLY A 13 5.84 1.90 -8.20
C GLY A 13 4.31 1.79 -8.26
N GLU A 14 3.84 1.06 -9.28
CA GLU A 14 2.43 0.91 -9.59
C GLU A 14 1.72 -0.25 -8.87
N SER A 15 0.39 -0.17 -8.86
CA SER A 15 -0.52 -1.14 -8.24
C SER A 15 -0.80 -2.38 -9.10
N SER A 16 -0.13 -2.50 -10.26
CA SER A 16 -0.45 -3.47 -11.31
C SER A 16 0.20 -4.84 -11.13
N TYR A 17 0.82 -5.10 -9.97
CA TYR A 17 1.50 -6.37 -9.72
C TYR A 17 0.56 -7.56 -9.78
N ASP A 18 0.99 -8.61 -10.48
CA ASP A 18 0.22 -9.82 -10.68
C ASP A 18 0.35 -10.80 -9.49
N HIS A 19 -0.38 -10.54 -8.42
CA HIS A 19 -0.38 -11.41 -7.24
C HIS A 19 -0.72 -12.87 -7.51
N ARG A 20 -1.46 -13.16 -8.60
CA ARG A 20 -1.91 -14.51 -8.95
C ARG A 20 -0.95 -15.22 -9.89
N ASN A 21 0.13 -14.55 -10.33
CA ASN A 21 1.10 -15.06 -11.29
C ASN A 21 0.47 -15.56 -12.60
N ILE A 22 -0.63 -14.93 -13.04
CA ILE A 22 -1.30 -15.25 -14.31
C ILE A 22 -0.35 -15.05 -15.50
N GLN A 23 0.50 -14.03 -15.43
CA GLN A 23 1.47 -13.68 -16.46
C GLN A 23 2.79 -14.47 -16.31
N GLY A 24 3.00 -15.19 -15.20
CA GLY A 24 4.23 -15.94 -14.95
C GLY A 24 5.44 -15.06 -14.60
N LEU A 25 5.24 -13.79 -14.27
CA LEU A 25 6.29 -12.78 -14.06
C LEU A 25 6.64 -12.55 -12.58
N ASN A 26 6.08 -13.33 -11.65
CA ASN A 26 6.38 -13.16 -10.23
C ASN A 26 7.89 -13.27 -9.97
N GLY A 27 8.48 -12.20 -9.42
CA GLY A 27 9.91 -12.10 -9.14
C GLY A 27 10.76 -11.45 -10.24
N VAL A 28 10.21 -11.27 -11.45
CA VAL A 28 10.83 -10.46 -12.53
C VAL A 28 10.37 -9.00 -12.40
N ASP A 29 9.09 -8.82 -12.08
CA ASP A 29 8.51 -7.52 -11.73
C ASP A 29 8.71 -7.32 -10.22
N GLY A 30 9.69 -6.49 -9.86
CA GLY A 30 10.03 -6.18 -8.47
C GLY A 30 8.92 -5.37 -7.81
N ASN A 31 7.86 -6.04 -7.33
CA ASN A 31 6.86 -5.36 -6.52
C ASN A 31 7.34 -5.29 -5.08
N LEU A 32 7.84 -4.12 -4.71
CA LEU A 32 8.36 -3.87 -3.37
C LEU A 32 7.23 -3.57 -2.36
N MET A 33 6.12 -2.97 -2.81
CA MET A 33 4.93 -2.68 -1.98
C MET A 33 3.67 -2.57 -2.86
N PRO A 34 2.84 -3.63 -2.96
CA PRO A 34 1.56 -3.54 -3.64
C PRO A 34 0.65 -2.51 -2.97
N THR A 35 -0.40 -2.06 -3.65
CA THR A 35 -1.42 -1.23 -3.00
C THR A 35 -2.21 -2.09 -2.02
N TYR A 36 -2.46 -1.57 -0.83
CA TYR A 36 -3.31 -2.26 0.13
C TYR A 36 -4.76 -2.23 -0.37
N LEU A 37 -5.38 -3.40 -0.54
CA LEU A 37 -6.79 -3.51 -0.89
C LEU A 37 -7.63 -3.71 0.37
N LYS A 38 -8.46 -2.72 0.69
CA LYS A 38 -9.35 -2.78 1.85
C LYS A 38 -10.73 -3.29 1.43
N SER A 39 -11.13 -4.41 2.02
CA SER A 39 -12.42 -5.04 1.79
C SER A 39 -13.55 -4.37 2.60
N GLY A 40 -14.77 -4.44 2.07
CA GLY A 40 -15.99 -3.94 2.72
C GLY A 40 -16.16 -2.42 2.66
N VAL A 41 -15.31 -1.71 1.92
CA VAL A 41 -15.39 -0.25 1.77
C VAL A 41 -16.22 0.15 0.56
N ASP A 42 -16.04 -0.55 -0.56
CA ASP A 42 -16.81 -0.31 -1.77
C ASP A 42 -17.97 -1.31 -1.85
N SER A 43 -19.20 -0.80 -1.94
CA SER A 43 -20.41 -1.62 -1.95
C SER A 43 -20.70 -2.31 -3.29
N LEU A 44 -19.98 -1.94 -4.36
CA LEU A 44 -20.13 -2.48 -5.71
C LEU A 44 -19.02 -3.49 -6.05
N ILE A 45 -17.76 -3.12 -5.82
CA ILE A 45 -16.57 -3.93 -6.15
C ILE A 45 -15.99 -4.68 -4.93
N GLY A 46 -16.45 -4.37 -3.72
CA GLY A 46 -16.06 -5.05 -2.48
C GLY A 46 -14.74 -4.54 -1.90
N GLU A 47 -13.74 -4.29 -2.72
CA GLU A 47 -12.41 -3.84 -2.31
C GLU A 47 -12.03 -2.51 -2.95
N THR A 48 -11.24 -1.71 -2.23
CA THR A 48 -10.69 -0.45 -2.75
C THR A 48 -9.24 -0.24 -2.31
N ALA A 49 -8.50 0.55 -3.08
CA ALA A 49 -7.14 0.94 -2.76
C ALA A 49 -7.10 1.82 -1.49
N ALA A 50 -6.23 1.48 -0.54
CA ALA A 50 -6.12 2.12 0.77
C ALA A 50 -4.67 2.17 1.28
N ASP A 51 -3.78 2.89 0.58
CA ASP A 51 -2.37 3.02 0.97
C ASP A 51 -2.19 3.64 2.37
N ASN A 52 -3.17 4.37 2.90
CA ASN A 52 -3.16 4.91 4.27
C ASN A 52 -3.00 3.81 5.33
N GLU A 53 -3.42 2.57 5.05
CA GLU A 53 -3.27 1.45 5.98
C GLU A 53 -1.80 1.08 6.27
N TYR A 54 -0.85 1.43 5.38
CA TYR A 54 0.58 1.21 5.65
C TYR A 54 1.14 2.15 6.73
N ALA A 55 0.42 3.23 7.03
CA ALA A 55 0.81 4.21 8.04
C ALA A 55 -0.19 4.28 9.21
N ASN A 56 -1.19 3.39 9.25
CA ASN A 56 -2.18 3.28 10.32
C ASN A 56 -1.72 2.22 11.33
N PHE A 57 -1.26 2.66 12.49
CA PHE A 57 -0.62 1.83 13.51
C PHE A 57 -1.52 1.55 14.70
N ASP A 58 -2.58 2.33 14.88
CA ASP A 58 -3.54 2.16 15.98
C ASP A 58 -4.93 1.68 15.54
N SER A 59 -5.13 1.49 14.24
CA SER A 59 -6.38 1.02 13.62
C SER A 59 -7.55 2.01 13.70
N ASP A 60 -7.31 3.31 13.83
CA ASP A 60 -8.35 4.34 13.89
C ASP A 60 -8.80 4.88 12.50
N LEU A 61 -8.19 4.37 11.42
CA LEU A 61 -8.38 4.75 10.01
C LEU A 61 -7.60 5.98 9.55
N LEU A 62 -6.87 6.64 10.44
CA LEU A 62 -5.99 7.74 10.16
C LEU A 62 -4.53 7.26 10.10
N PRO A 63 -3.69 7.88 9.26
CA PRO A 63 -2.28 7.54 9.22
C PRO A 63 -1.47 8.37 10.22
N GLU A 64 -0.58 7.72 10.97
CA GLU A 64 0.38 8.36 11.91
C GLU A 64 1.57 9.01 11.21
N MET A 65 1.74 8.72 9.91
CA MET A 65 2.78 9.32 9.06
C MET A 65 2.19 9.90 7.79
N HIS A 66 2.83 10.94 7.26
CA HIS A 66 2.49 11.46 5.94
C HIS A 66 2.84 10.39 4.89
N ILE A 67 1.84 9.91 4.17
CA ILE A 67 2.01 8.84 3.18
C ILE A 67 1.56 9.28 1.79
N GLY A 68 2.30 8.85 0.77
CA GLY A 68 1.95 9.07 -0.63
C GLY A 68 2.66 8.10 -1.56
N ARG A 69 2.12 7.94 -2.78
CA ARG A 69 2.67 7.07 -3.83
C ARG A 69 3.16 7.87 -5.03
N LEU A 70 4.34 7.50 -5.52
CA LEU A 70 4.87 7.92 -6.82
C LEU A 70 4.63 6.78 -7.84
N PRO A 71 3.60 6.89 -8.70
CA PRO A 71 3.34 5.89 -9.74
C PRO A 71 4.38 5.99 -10.87
N ALA A 72 4.71 4.85 -11.50
CA ALA A 72 5.73 4.71 -12.53
C ALA A 72 5.38 3.64 -13.57
#